data_AF-W2VYT3-F1
#
_entry.id   AF-W2VYT3-F1
#
_cell.length_a   1.000
_cell.length_b   1.000
_cell.length_c   1.000
_cell.angle_alpha   90.00
_cell.angle_beta   90.00
_cell.angle_gamma   90.00
#
_symmetry.space_group_name_H-M   'P 1'
#
loop_
_entity.id
_entity.type
_entity.pdbx_description
1 polymer ?
#
loop_
_entity_poly.entity_id
_entity_poly.type
_entity_poly.pdbx_seq_one_letter_code
_entity_poly.pdbx_strand_id
1 'polypeptide(L)'
;MRHCLVLVAAVALVVSIDAASTAATSKMATPDILAFADPYTEALHDVPGVRLLRAHKLTDNEERTTGAAAIESMVKSTITTEQLEAWLKRGDTVDDVFKALHLQKAGDALLDNPQLSVLINYMNRFNTANPTKKTSVVAALTAHYGDQCLTKIIEAATKSPTSSKMAKHLQTEQVQRWLTDKKTPEDVFGLLKLNKLWPLSWISSDLFNKPGLTTWIRYLDDFNEANPEQKTTLLSILSARYSDKTLVNMLIEANNVRSTSTIAKRIQAEQTRLWLDNKVAPADIFKTLNLNKAGDKIFENPLFSAWINYADDFHLMHSDTQLATMPTLLTHYNDRKLSSMIMAAVEIPSTKTLAERVQSELQRTWLFRRDTPDDVFHLLKLRTNKLLENPLFPVWTKYVAYYNSMNFKTKYDLIATLTYYYGGDREFTKMLMAAVKEPNTNKLATELQDLQIARWISKKYSPAQVSTFLGADDASRIPYKRYVATYNGQY
;
A
#
# COMPACT_ATOMS: atom_id res chain seq x y z
N MET A 1 -28.88 0.23 -5.15
CA MET A 1 -28.74 -0.14 -3.72
C MET A 1 -28.44 -1.64 -3.60
N ARG A 2 -27.20 -1.99 -3.27
CA ARG A 2 -26.83 -3.24 -2.59
C ARG A 2 -25.72 -2.89 -1.60
N HIS A 3 -26.03 -2.94 -0.32
CA HIS A 3 -25.09 -2.67 0.78
C HIS A 3 -24.39 -3.97 1.22
N CYS A 4 -23.55 -3.85 2.24
CA CYS A 4 -22.82 -4.91 2.98
C CYS A 4 -21.47 -5.34 2.37
N LEU A 5 -20.46 -4.49 2.59
CA LEU A 5 -19.04 -4.84 2.60
C LEU A 5 -18.74 -5.84 3.73
N VAL A 6 -18.11 -7.00 3.44
CA VAL A 6 -17.92 -8.08 4.45
C VAL A 6 -16.61 -8.89 4.32
N LEU A 7 -15.71 -8.72 5.31
CA LEU A 7 -14.67 -9.63 5.86
C LEU A 7 -13.39 -9.94 5.03
N VAL A 8 -12.24 -9.89 5.73
CA VAL A 8 -10.85 -9.86 5.18
C VAL A 8 -9.83 -10.70 6.00
N ALA A 9 -8.75 -11.19 5.38
CA ALA A 9 -7.37 -11.35 5.94
C ALA A 9 -6.40 -11.99 4.92
N ALA A 10 -5.11 -11.65 4.75
CA ALA A 10 -4.31 -10.47 5.10
C ALA A 10 -3.09 -10.32 4.14
N VAL A 11 -2.51 -9.11 3.93
CA VAL A 11 -1.35 -8.91 3.00
C VAL A 11 -0.22 -8.05 3.56
N ALA A 12 1.02 -8.52 3.33
CA ALA A 12 2.27 -7.84 3.63
C ALA A 12 2.49 -6.57 2.79
N LEU A 13 2.82 -5.47 3.45
CA LEU A 13 3.38 -4.26 2.83
C LEU A 13 4.85 -4.14 3.21
N VAL A 14 5.73 -4.54 2.29
CA VAL A 14 7.15 -4.17 2.34
C VAL A 14 7.29 -2.84 1.60
N VAL A 15 7.59 -1.78 2.35
CA VAL A 15 8.15 -0.54 1.80
C VAL A 15 9.64 -0.56 2.13
N SER A 16 10.48 -0.62 1.09
CA SER A 16 11.91 -0.46 1.25
C SER A 16 12.21 0.96 1.70
N ILE A 17 12.79 1.13 2.88
CA ILE A 17 13.40 2.39 3.31
C ILE A 17 14.92 2.21 3.16
N ASP A 18 15.51 2.88 2.18
CA ASP A 18 16.97 3.00 2.11
C ASP A 18 17.45 3.87 3.27
N ALA A 19 18.07 3.23 4.25
CA ALA A 19 18.62 3.89 5.43
C ALA A 19 19.99 4.52 5.13
N ALA A 20 19.98 5.69 4.49
CA ALA A 20 21.16 6.55 4.43
C ALA A 20 21.43 7.18 5.81
N SER A 21 22.24 6.49 6.61
CA SER A 21 22.67 6.96 7.93
C SER A 21 23.75 8.05 7.82
N THR A 22 23.41 9.30 8.13
CA THR A 22 24.38 10.26 8.69
C THR A 22 23.75 11.06 9.84
N ALA A 23 24.40 11.05 11.00
CA ALA A 23 24.00 11.83 12.15
C ALA A 23 24.66 13.22 12.13
N ALA A 24 23.88 14.28 12.34
CA ALA A 24 24.38 15.60 12.70
C ALA A 24 23.38 16.33 13.62
N THR A 25 23.90 17.16 14.51
CA THR A 25 23.19 17.72 15.66
C THR A 25 22.28 18.92 15.35
N SER A 26 21.07 18.88 15.90
CA SER A 26 20.23 19.99 16.38
C SER A 26 20.44 21.42 15.85
N LYS A 27 19.36 22.01 15.32
CA LYS A 27 18.89 23.36 15.72
C LYS A 27 17.37 23.45 15.52
N MET A 28 16.67 24.05 16.49
CA MET A 28 15.23 24.27 16.41
C MET A 28 14.91 25.37 15.39
N ALA A 29 13.94 25.11 14.52
CA ALA A 29 13.17 26.14 13.83
C ALA A 29 11.69 25.85 14.07
N THR A 30 10.92 26.89 14.39
CA THR A 30 9.46 26.85 14.50
C THR A 30 8.85 26.54 13.13
N PRO A 31 7.86 25.63 13.00
CA PRO A 31 7.20 25.41 11.74
C PRO A 31 6.23 26.56 11.45
N ASP A 32 6.48 27.28 10.36
CA ASP A 32 5.53 28.22 9.77
C ASP A 32 4.29 27.45 9.30
N ILE A 33 3.13 27.84 9.82
CA ILE A 33 1.85 27.42 9.28
C ILE A 33 1.55 28.37 8.12
N LEU A 34 1.84 27.93 6.88
CA LEU A 34 1.30 28.39 5.57
C LEU A 34 2.30 28.13 4.41
N ALA A 35 2.62 26.87 4.11
CA ALA A 35 3.49 26.54 2.95
C ALA A 35 3.29 25.13 2.33
N PHE A 36 2.08 24.56 2.40
CA PHE A 36 1.76 23.32 1.67
C PHE A 36 0.38 23.41 1.00
N ALA A 37 0.37 24.09 -0.16
CA ALA A 37 -0.55 23.74 -1.23
C ALA A 37 0.11 22.67 -2.11
N ASP A 38 -0.70 21.69 -2.51
CA ASP A 38 -0.43 20.56 -3.42
C ASP A 38 0.24 20.98 -4.76
N PRO A 39 0.77 20.04 -5.62
CA PRO A 39 0.50 18.60 -5.59
C PRO A 39 1.64 17.59 -5.86
N TYR A 40 1.39 16.37 -5.38
CA TYR A 40 1.51 15.10 -6.12
C TYR A 40 2.04 15.20 -7.57
N THR A 41 3.36 15.08 -7.80
CA THR A 41 3.93 14.95 -9.16
C THR A 41 5.10 13.97 -9.31
N GLU A 42 5.75 13.47 -8.25
CA GLU A 42 7.00 12.69 -8.38
C GLU A 42 6.88 11.15 -8.34
N ALA A 43 5.68 10.57 -8.17
CA ALA A 43 5.52 9.11 -7.96
C ALA A 43 5.08 8.29 -9.21
N LEU A 44 5.24 8.80 -10.43
CA LEU A 44 4.84 8.10 -11.68
C LEU A 44 5.92 8.03 -12.79
N HIS A 45 7.18 8.35 -12.48
CA HIS A 45 8.29 8.29 -13.43
C HIS A 45 9.29 7.16 -13.15
N ASP A 46 8.81 5.91 -13.01
CA ASP A 46 9.63 4.73 -13.36
C ASP A 46 8.81 3.56 -13.92
N VAL A 47 8.12 3.84 -15.03
CA VAL A 47 7.68 2.83 -15.99
C VAL A 47 8.21 3.28 -17.35
N PRO A 48 8.80 2.39 -18.18
CA PRO A 48 9.14 2.70 -19.57
C PRO A 48 7.89 2.91 -20.43
N GLY A 49 7.24 4.06 -20.24
CA GLY A 49 6.15 4.54 -21.06
C GLY A 49 6.68 4.87 -22.45
N VAL A 50 6.57 3.91 -23.37
CA VAL A 50 6.82 4.14 -24.79
C VAL A 50 5.75 5.10 -25.30
N ARG A 51 6.05 6.40 -25.25
CA ARG A 51 5.25 7.47 -25.86
C ARG A 51 5.05 7.15 -27.34
N LEU A 52 3.83 6.79 -27.73
CA LEU A 52 3.40 6.77 -29.12
C LEU A 52 2.23 7.75 -29.28
N LEU A 53 2.48 8.74 -30.13
CA LEU A 53 1.56 9.61 -30.88
C LEU A 53 0.37 10.23 -30.12
N ARG A 54 0.41 11.57 -30.04
CA ARG A 54 -0.73 12.42 -29.69
C ARG A 54 -1.86 12.16 -30.69
N ALA A 55 -3.10 12.01 -30.21
CA ALA A 55 -4.28 12.03 -31.06
C ALA A 55 -4.33 13.32 -31.88
N HIS A 56 -4.24 13.20 -33.20
CA HIS A 56 -4.64 14.29 -34.09
C HIS A 56 -6.16 14.25 -34.28
N LYS A 57 -6.73 15.43 -34.47
CA LYS A 57 -8.17 15.67 -34.56
C LYS A 57 -8.74 14.89 -35.77
N LEU A 58 -9.95 14.35 -35.62
CA LEU A 58 -10.65 13.61 -36.69
C LEU A 58 -10.80 14.44 -37.98
N THR A 59 -9.95 14.16 -38.97
CA THR A 59 -10.15 14.50 -40.40
C THR A 59 -9.56 13.39 -41.27
N ASP A 60 -10.44 12.78 -42.06
CA ASP A 60 -10.27 11.81 -43.16
C ASP A 60 -8.91 11.11 -43.46
N ASN A 61 -8.98 9.78 -43.35
CA ASN A 61 -8.57 8.81 -44.40
C ASN A 61 -7.08 8.50 -44.69
N GLU A 62 -6.08 9.06 -44.00
CA GLU A 62 -4.66 8.80 -44.37
C GLU A 62 -3.86 7.76 -43.54
N GLU A 63 -4.32 7.28 -42.38
CA GLU A 63 -3.52 6.35 -41.55
C GLU A 63 -3.50 4.86 -41.99
N ARG A 64 -4.22 4.47 -43.06
CA ARG A 64 -4.35 3.05 -43.45
C ARG A 64 -3.17 2.48 -44.26
N THR A 65 -2.20 3.30 -44.66
CA THR A 65 -1.10 2.91 -45.57
C THR A 65 0.22 2.59 -44.85
N THR A 66 0.47 3.18 -43.68
CA THR A 66 1.76 3.08 -42.98
C THR A 66 1.97 1.71 -42.30
N GLY A 67 0.91 1.08 -41.81
CA GLY A 67 0.97 -0.26 -41.19
C GLY A 67 1.34 -1.38 -42.17
N ALA A 68 0.83 -1.33 -43.40
CA ALA A 68 1.07 -2.36 -44.42
C ALA A 68 2.56 -2.45 -44.81
N ALA A 69 3.18 -1.30 -45.10
CA ALA A 69 4.60 -1.23 -45.48
C ALA A 69 5.56 -1.72 -44.37
N ALA A 70 5.18 -1.58 -43.10
CA ALA A 70 5.97 -2.04 -41.96
C ALA A 70 5.97 -3.57 -41.78
N ILE A 71 5.01 -4.28 -42.41
CA ILE A 71 4.87 -5.73 -42.40
C ILE A 71 5.52 -6.37 -43.65
N GLU A 72 5.37 -5.75 -44.82
CA GLU A 72 5.88 -6.29 -46.10
C GLU A 72 7.40 -6.56 -46.11
N SER A 73 8.19 -5.83 -45.31
CA SER A 73 9.66 -5.96 -45.32
C SER A 73 10.23 -7.17 -44.56
N MET A 74 9.41 -7.97 -43.86
CA MET A 74 9.92 -8.83 -42.78
C MET A 74 10.13 -10.32 -43.07
N VAL A 75 9.61 -10.90 -44.17
CA VAL A 75 9.83 -12.33 -44.51
C VAL A 75 9.85 -12.55 -46.04
N LYS A 76 10.86 -13.29 -46.55
CA LYS A 76 10.87 -13.78 -47.94
C LYS A 76 9.94 -14.98 -48.09
N SER A 77 8.84 -14.84 -48.82
CA SER A 77 7.86 -15.91 -49.09
C SER A 77 8.09 -16.64 -50.42
N THR A 78 7.83 -17.95 -50.46
CA THR A 78 8.00 -18.82 -51.64
C THR A 78 6.80 -18.83 -52.60
N ILE A 79 5.78 -18.00 -52.37
CA ILE A 79 4.59 -17.89 -53.25
C ILE A 79 4.77 -16.67 -54.16
N THR A 80 4.57 -16.88 -55.47
CA THR A 80 4.79 -15.84 -56.49
C THR A 80 3.61 -14.87 -56.60
N THR A 81 3.88 -13.68 -57.14
CA THR A 81 2.87 -12.65 -57.40
C THR A 81 1.75 -13.18 -58.31
N GLU A 82 2.03 -14.08 -59.25
CA GLU A 82 1.00 -14.65 -60.13
C GLU A 82 -0.09 -15.41 -59.36
N GLN A 83 0.27 -16.11 -58.28
CA GLN A 83 -0.70 -16.89 -57.50
C GLN A 83 -1.66 -15.98 -56.70
N LEU A 84 -1.16 -14.85 -56.19
CA LEU A 84 -2.01 -13.83 -55.54
C LEU A 84 -3.00 -13.21 -56.53
N GLU A 85 -2.53 -12.88 -57.74
CA GLU A 85 -3.38 -12.35 -58.81
C GLU A 85 -4.40 -13.37 -59.32
N ALA A 86 -4.04 -14.67 -59.36
CA ALA A 86 -4.97 -15.74 -59.74
C ALA A 86 -6.13 -15.87 -58.73
N TRP A 87 -5.85 -15.80 -57.43
CA TRP A 87 -6.87 -15.80 -56.38
C TRP A 87 -7.78 -14.56 -56.44
N LEU A 88 -7.22 -13.37 -56.70
CA LEU A 88 -8.02 -12.14 -56.90
C LEU A 88 -8.94 -12.25 -58.13
N LYS A 89 -8.42 -12.73 -59.27
CA LYS A 89 -9.19 -12.89 -60.51
C LYS A 89 -10.30 -13.94 -60.41
N ARG A 90 -10.10 -14.99 -59.60
CA ARG A 90 -11.13 -15.99 -59.30
C ARG A 90 -12.25 -15.44 -58.40
N GLY A 91 -12.02 -14.32 -57.72
CA GLY A 91 -12.96 -13.73 -56.77
C GLY A 91 -12.94 -14.42 -55.40
N ASP A 92 -11.84 -15.10 -55.06
CA ASP A 92 -11.67 -15.71 -53.74
C ASP A 92 -11.78 -14.64 -52.64
N THR A 93 -12.29 -15.01 -51.47
CA THR A 93 -12.28 -14.13 -50.30
C THR A 93 -11.01 -14.33 -49.46
N VAL A 94 -10.77 -13.41 -48.52
CA VAL A 94 -9.68 -13.54 -47.54
C VAL A 94 -9.86 -14.81 -46.67
N ASP A 95 -11.09 -15.24 -46.42
CA ASP A 95 -11.44 -16.49 -45.71
C ASP A 95 -11.12 -17.75 -46.56
N ASP A 96 -11.38 -17.70 -47.88
CA ASP A 96 -11.01 -18.78 -48.80
C ASP A 96 -9.49 -18.96 -48.88
N VAL A 97 -8.76 -17.85 -49.04
CA VAL A 97 -7.28 -17.87 -49.07
C VAL A 97 -6.70 -18.29 -47.72
N PHE A 98 -7.29 -17.87 -46.59
CA PHE A 98 -6.88 -18.34 -45.26
C PHE A 98 -6.98 -19.86 -45.12
N LYS A 99 -8.11 -20.45 -45.57
CA LYS A 99 -8.34 -21.90 -45.57
C LYS A 99 -7.39 -22.64 -46.50
N ALA A 100 -7.11 -22.08 -47.69
CA ALA A 100 -6.19 -22.63 -48.69
C ALA A 100 -4.73 -22.63 -48.19
N LEU A 101 -4.33 -21.60 -47.45
CA LEU A 101 -3.02 -21.51 -46.77
C LEU A 101 -2.94 -22.39 -45.50
N HIS A 102 -4.03 -23.08 -45.14
CA HIS A 102 -4.14 -23.97 -43.98
C HIS A 102 -3.83 -23.29 -42.63
N LEU A 103 -4.01 -21.96 -42.53
CA LEU A 103 -3.65 -21.18 -41.36
C LEU A 103 -4.47 -21.52 -40.11
N GLN A 104 -5.65 -22.15 -40.27
CA GLN A 104 -6.44 -22.74 -39.17
C GLN A 104 -5.72 -23.89 -38.45
N LYS A 105 -4.75 -24.55 -39.10
CA LYS A 105 -3.99 -25.68 -38.53
C LYS A 105 -2.72 -25.22 -37.80
N ALA A 106 -2.36 -23.94 -37.87
CA ALA A 106 -1.11 -23.43 -37.30
C ALA A 106 -1.12 -23.32 -35.77
N GLY A 107 -2.30 -23.09 -35.16
CA GLY A 107 -2.45 -23.04 -33.70
C GLY A 107 -1.57 -21.97 -33.06
N ASP A 108 -0.91 -22.33 -31.95
CA ASP A 108 0.00 -21.43 -31.22
C ASP A 108 1.21 -20.99 -32.09
N ALA A 109 1.55 -21.68 -33.19
CA ALA A 109 2.64 -21.32 -34.11
C ALA A 109 2.22 -20.38 -35.26
N LEU A 110 1.00 -19.84 -35.25
CA LEU A 110 0.44 -18.99 -36.31
C LEU A 110 1.34 -17.80 -36.71
N LEU A 111 1.92 -17.09 -35.74
CA LEU A 111 2.68 -15.87 -36.00
C LEU A 111 4.11 -16.12 -36.52
N ASP A 112 4.64 -17.33 -36.35
CA ASP A 112 5.91 -17.76 -36.92
C ASP A 112 5.71 -18.56 -38.23
N ASN A 113 4.46 -18.78 -38.67
CA ASN A 113 4.14 -19.46 -39.92
C ASN A 113 4.35 -18.52 -41.14
N PRO A 114 5.24 -18.85 -42.09
CA PRO A 114 5.51 -17.99 -43.25
C PRO A 114 4.31 -17.82 -44.20
N GLN A 115 3.28 -18.66 -44.11
CA GLN A 115 2.04 -18.47 -44.88
C GLN A 115 1.20 -17.27 -44.37
N LEU A 116 1.44 -16.78 -43.15
CA LEU A 116 0.75 -15.60 -42.64
C LEU A 116 1.13 -14.33 -43.43
N SER A 117 2.38 -14.18 -43.88
CA SER A 117 2.76 -13.02 -44.71
C SER A 117 2.10 -13.09 -46.10
N VAL A 118 1.90 -14.29 -46.65
CA VAL A 118 1.18 -14.50 -47.91
C VAL A 118 -0.28 -14.05 -47.78
N LEU A 119 -0.95 -14.39 -46.67
CA LEU A 119 -2.31 -13.91 -46.37
C LEU A 119 -2.35 -12.37 -46.29
N ILE A 120 -1.40 -11.75 -45.58
CA ILE A 120 -1.36 -10.28 -45.41
C ILE A 120 -1.15 -9.60 -46.76
N ASN A 121 -0.22 -10.09 -47.58
CA ASN A 121 0.03 -9.59 -48.93
C ASN A 121 -1.20 -9.74 -49.85
N TYR A 122 -1.90 -10.88 -49.76
CA TYR A 122 -3.16 -11.08 -50.46
C TYR A 122 -4.24 -10.08 -50.00
N MET A 123 -4.41 -9.94 -48.69
CA MET A 123 -5.42 -9.09 -48.08
C MET A 123 -5.20 -7.59 -48.40
N ASN A 124 -3.95 -7.12 -48.46
CA ASN A 124 -3.62 -5.76 -48.90
C ASN A 124 -4.13 -5.48 -50.33
N ARG A 125 -3.91 -6.44 -51.25
CA ARG A 125 -4.43 -6.35 -52.63
C ARG A 125 -5.95 -6.46 -52.66
N PHE A 126 -6.54 -7.41 -51.92
CA PHE A 126 -7.99 -7.59 -51.82
C PHE A 126 -8.69 -6.30 -51.32
N ASN A 127 -8.16 -5.68 -50.26
CA ASN A 127 -8.66 -4.43 -49.68
C ASN A 127 -8.52 -3.22 -50.61
N THR A 128 -7.54 -3.24 -51.52
CA THR A 128 -7.32 -2.22 -52.55
C THR A 128 -8.31 -2.40 -53.71
N ALA A 129 -8.50 -3.64 -54.17
CA ALA A 129 -9.44 -3.99 -55.23
C ALA A 129 -10.92 -3.94 -54.80
N ASN A 130 -11.22 -4.12 -53.51
CA ASN A 130 -12.57 -4.14 -52.96
C ASN A 130 -12.76 -3.10 -51.84
N PRO A 131 -12.79 -1.78 -52.13
CA PRO A 131 -12.80 -0.74 -51.09
C PRO A 131 -13.97 -0.79 -50.12
N THR A 132 -15.11 -1.36 -50.53
CA THR A 132 -16.34 -1.53 -49.73
C THR A 132 -16.38 -2.82 -48.90
N LYS A 133 -15.44 -3.75 -49.10
CA LYS A 133 -15.35 -5.04 -48.40
C LYS A 133 -14.05 -5.19 -47.60
N LYS A 134 -13.42 -4.08 -47.22
CA LYS A 134 -12.13 -4.08 -46.51
C LYS A 134 -12.22 -4.86 -45.20
N THR A 135 -11.21 -5.69 -44.94
CA THR A 135 -11.03 -6.41 -43.67
C THR A 135 -9.64 -6.13 -43.08
N SER A 136 -9.36 -6.56 -41.85
CA SER A 136 -8.04 -6.48 -41.21
C SER A 136 -7.48 -7.86 -40.90
N VAL A 137 -6.18 -7.94 -40.58
CA VAL A 137 -5.54 -9.21 -40.22
C VAL A 137 -6.25 -9.79 -39.00
N VAL A 138 -6.42 -8.98 -37.94
CA VAL A 138 -7.14 -9.43 -36.75
C VAL A 138 -8.59 -9.82 -37.05
N ALA A 139 -9.32 -9.12 -37.93
CA ALA A 139 -10.68 -9.50 -38.26
C ALA A 139 -10.76 -10.91 -38.88
N ALA A 140 -9.89 -11.21 -39.85
CA ALA A 140 -9.79 -12.54 -40.45
C ALA A 140 -9.33 -13.61 -39.43
N LEU A 141 -8.29 -13.32 -38.63
CA LEU A 141 -7.80 -14.26 -37.62
C LEU A 141 -8.87 -14.56 -36.55
N THR A 142 -9.59 -13.55 -36.06
CA THR A 142 -10.67 -13.73 -35.06
C THR A 142 -11.82 -14.58 -35.63
N ALA A 143 -12.13 -14.49 -36.93
CA ALA A 143 -13.19 -15.30 -37.53
C ALA A 143 -12.91 -16.81 -37.46
N HIS A 144 -11.64 -17.21 -37.41
CA HIS A 144 -11.21 -18.62 -37.33
C HIS A 144 -10.80 -19.07 -35.92
N TYR A 145 -10.15 -18.20 -35.14
CA TYR A 145 -9.64 -18.54 -33.81
C TYR A 145 -10.58 -18.10 -32.67
N GLY A 146 -11.42 -17.08 -32.89
CA GLY A 146 -12.15 -16.37 -31.83
C GLY A 146 -11.22 -15.51 -30.96
N ASP A 147 -11.79 -14.49 -30.31
CA ASP A 147 -11.01 -13.48 -29.56
C ASP A 147 -10.11 -14.09 -28.49
N GLN A 148 -10.64 -14.96 -27.62
CA GLN A 148 -9.85 -15.62 -26.57
C GLN A 148 -8.62 -16.36 -27.10
N CYS A 149 -8.79 -17.19 -28.15
CA CYS A 149 -7.69 -18.00 -28.65
C CYS A 149 -6.66 -17.12 -29.37
N LEU A 150 -7.13 -16.17 -30.18
CA LEU A 150 -6.24 -15.23 -30.86
C LEU A 150 -5.44 -14.39 -29.86
N THR A 151 -6.05 -13.86 -28.79
CA THR A 151 -5.33 -13.13 -27.74
C THR A 151 -4.30 -14.01 -27.05
N LYS A 152 -4.61 -15.28 -26.74
CA LYS A 152 -3.64 -16.23 -26.18
C LYS A 152 -2.44 -16.44 -27.11
N ILE A 153 -2.68 -16.65 -28.41
CA ILE A 153 -1.64 -16.85 -29.43
C ILE A 153 -0.76 -15.58 -29.53
N ILE A 154 -1.37 -14.40 -29.59
CA ILE A 154 -0.68 -13.11 -29.62
C ILE A 154 0.17 -12.92 -28.36
N GLU A 155 -0.39 -13.12 -27.16
CA GLU A 155 0.33 -12.97 -25.89
C GLU A 155 1.51 -13.94 -25.76
N ALA A 156 1.37 -15.18 -26.24
CA ALA A 156 2.49 -16.12 -26.31
C ALA A 156 3.59 -15.60 -27.25
N ALA A 157 3.22 -15.17 -28.46
CA ALA A 157 4.16 -14.65 -29.46
C ALA A 157 4.84 -13.33 -29.04
N THR A 158 4.26 -12.52 -28.15
CA THR A 158 4.95 -11.33 -27.60
C THR A 158 6.27 -11.67 -26.89
N LYS A 159 6.41 -12.92 -26.41
CA LYS A 159 7.60 -13.45 -25.71
C LYS A 159 8.66 -14.01 -26.67
N SER A 160 8.33 -14.25 -27.93
CA SER A 160 9.24 -14.79 -28.94
C SER A 160 10.04 -13.66 -29.62
N PRO A 161 11.39 -13.72 -29.70
CA PRO A 161 12.18 -12.69 -30.37
C PRO A 161 11.82 -12.45 -31.85
N THR A 162 11.37 -13.48 -32.56
CA THR A 162 11.00 -13.41 -33.99
C THR A 162 9.64 -12.77 -34.20
N SER A 163 8.64 -13.19 -33.44
CA SER A 163 7.24 -12.80 -33.64
C SER A 163 6.77 -11.65 -32.73
N SER A 164 7.55 -11.19 -31.74
CA SER A 164 7.14 -10.13 -30.79
C SER A 164 6.70 -8.82 -31.46
N LYS A 165 7.37 -8.37 -32.54
CA LYS A 165 6.97 -7.14 -33.26
C LYS A 165 5.60 -7.29 -33.93
N MET A 166 5.37 -8.43 -34.60
CA MET A 166 4.06 -8.75 -35.21
C MET A 166 2.97 -8.91 -34.14
N ALA A 167 3.28 -9.63 -33.06
CA ALA A 167 2.36 -9.85 -31.94
C ALA A 167 1.90 -8.52 -31.32
N LYS A 168 2.81 -7.58 -31.05
CA LYS A 168 2.46 -6.24 -30.54
C LYS A 168 1.56 -5.47 -31.51
N HIS A 169 1.83 -5.55 -32.81
CA HIS A 169 0.98 -4.90 -33.82
C HIS A 169 -0.43 -5.49 -33.87
N LEU A 170 -0.56 -6.83 -33.89
CA LEU A 170 -1.85 -7.50 -33.83
C LEU A 170 -2.59 -7.26 -32.50
N GLN A 171 -1.87 -7.11 -31.38
CA GLN A 171 -2.46 -6.73 -30.09
C GLN A 171 -3.09 -5.32 -30.16
N THR A 172 -2.42 -4.36 -30.81
CA THR A 172 -2.98 -3.02 -31.07
C THR A 172 -4.19 -3.08 -32.01
N GLU A 173 -4.10 -3.80 -33.14
CA GLU A 173 -5.25 -3.98 -34.05
C GLU A 173 -6.46 -4.61 -33.33
N GLN A 174 -6.24 -5.56 -32.41
CA GLN A 174 -7.30 -6.22 -31.67
C GLN A 174 -8.03 -5.27 -30.71
N VAL A 175 -7.28 -4.47 -29.95
CA VAL A 175 -7.83 -3.40 -29.10
C VAL A 175 -8.61 -2.39 -29.93
N GLN A 176 -8.03 -1.87 -31.01
CA GLN A 176 -8.67 -0.86 -31.86
C GLN A 176 -9.95 -1.38 -32.54
N ARG A 177 -9.97 -2.67 -32.91
CA ARG A 177 -11.18 -3.32 -33.39
C ARG A 177 -12.27 -3.34 -32.32
N TRP A 178 -12.00 -3.77 -31.09
CA TRP A 178 -13.01 -3.80 -30.04
C TRP A 178 -13.55 -2.40 -29.70
N LEU A 179 -12.73 -1.34 -29.80
CA LEU A 179 -13.18 0.05 -29.69
C LEU A 179 -14.09 0.44 -30.87
N THR A 180 -13.70 0.10 -32.11
CA THR A 180 -14.51 0.37 -33.32
C THR A 180 -15.84 -0.36 -33.31
N ASP A 181 -15.85 -1.62 -32.86
CA ASP A 181 -17.03 -2.48 -32.67
C ASP A 181 -17.87 -2.06 -31.44
N LYS A 182 -17.52 -0.94 -30.77
CA LYS A 182 -18.17 -0.35 -29.58
C LYS A 182 -18.45 -1.36 -28.47
N LYS A 183 -17.52 -2.29 -28.24
CA LYS A 183 -17.59 -3.20 -27.10
C LYS A 183 -17.41 -2.40 -25.81
N THR A 184 -18.01 -2.88 -24.73
CA THR A 184 -17.69 -2.41 -23.38
C THR A 184 -16.54 -3.25 -22.80
N PRO A 185 -15.84 -2.77 -21.75
CA PRO A 185 -14.90 -3.59 -21.01
C PRO A 185 -15.53 -4.86 -20.44
N GLU A 186 -16.82 -4.84 -20.09
CA GLU A 186 -17.59 -6.01 -19.66
C GLU A 186 -17.75 -7.05 -20.79
N ASP A 187 -18.04 -6.61 -22.02
CA ASP A 187 -18.12 -7.48 -23.20
C ASP A 187 -16.78 -8.15 -23.49
N VAL A 188 -15.68 -7.39 -23.50
CA VAL A 188 -14.34 -7.92 -23.80
C VAL A 188 -13.86 -8.87 -22.69
N PHE A 189 -14.21 -8.63 -21.43
CA PHE A 189 -13.97 -9.58 -20.32
C PHE A 189 -14.67 -10.92 -20.57
N GLY A 190 -15.87 -10.88 -21.16
CA GLY A 190 -16.63 -12.05 -21.62
C GLY A 190 -16.00 -12.74 -22.84
N LEU A 191 -15.63 -11.98 -23.88
CA LEU A 191 -15.00 -12.49 -25.12
C LEU A 191 -13.71 -13.26 -24.84
N LEU A 192 -12.91 -12.78 -23.89
CA LEU A 192 -11.66 -13.43 -23.45
C LEU A 192 -11.89 -14.54 -22.40
N LYS A 193 -13.15 -14.81 -22.02
CA LYS A 193 -13.56 -15.78 -21.00
C LYS A 193 -12.77 -15.66 -19.69
N LEU A 194 -12.55 -14.42 -19.26
CA LEU A 194 -11.92 -14.12 -17.97
C LEU A 194 -12.86 -14.45 -16.81
N ASN A 195 -14.17 -14.51 -17.08
CA ASN A 195 -15.21 -14.98 -16.17
C ASN A 195 -14.99 -16.41 -15.62
N LYS A 196 -15.71 -16.72 -14.54
CA LYS A 196 -15.58 -17.95 -13.75
C LYS A 196 -16.13 -19.16 -14.53
N LEU A 197 -15.30 -20.18 -14.75
CA LEU A 197 -15.77 -21.49 -15.20
C LEU A 197 -16.35 -22.26 -13.99
N TRP A 198 -17.61 -22.67 -14.13
CA TRP A 198 -18.28 -23.64 -13.26
C TRP A 198 -17.78 -25.06 -13.60
N PRO A 199 -17.65 -26.03 -12.65
CA PRO A 199 -18.27 -26.09 -11.32
C PRO A 199 -17.35 -26.00 -10.10
N LEU A 200 -16.03 -25.90 -10.24
CA LEU A 200 -15.10 -26.02 -9.10
C LEU A 200 -14.78 -24.65 -8.46
N SER A 201 -15.70 -24.16 -7.64
CA SER A 201 -15.67 -22.83 -6.98
C SER A 201 -14.58 -22.61 -5.91
N TRP A 202 -13.59 -23.49 -5.80
CA TRP A 202 -12.53 -23.45 -4.77
C TRP A 202 -11.14 -23.09 -5.32
N ILE A 203 -10.99 -22.97 -6.64
CA ILE A 203 -9.78 -22.44 -7.30
C ILE A 203 -10.11 -21.08 -7.92
N SER A 204 -10.28 -20.06 -7.07
CA SER A 204 -10.49 -18.67 -7.51
C SER A 204 -9.19 -17.93 -7.89
N SER A 205 -8.03 -18.57 -7.71
CA SER A 205 -6.70 -17.98 -7.84
C SER A 205 -6.24 -17.75 -9.29
N ASP A 206 -6.86 -18.40 -10.28
CA ASP A 206 -6.34 -18.41 -11.66
C ASP A 206 -6.56 -17.12 -12.45
N LEU A 207 -7.49 -16.23 -12.07
CA LEU A 207 -7.80 -15.02 -12.85
C LEU A 207 -6.55 -14.21 -13.19
N PHE A 208 -5.67 -14.00 -12.21
CA PHE A 208 -4.44 -13.22 -12.37
C PHE A 208 -3.39 -13.89 -13.27
N ASN A 209 -3.54 -15.20 -13.54
CA ASN A 209 -2.69 -15.97 -14.43
C ASN A 209 -3.35 -16.25 -15.81
N LYS A 210 -4.63 -15.93 -15.98
CA LYS A 210 -5.35 -16.17 -17.24
C LYS A 210 -4.75 -15.36 -18.40
N PRO A 211 -4.42 -16.00 -19.54
CA PRO A 211 -4.17 -15.30 -20.78
C PRO A 211 -5.34 -14.38 -21.14
N GLY A 212 -5.03 -13.20 -21.66
CA GLY A 212 -5.98 -12.15 -22.00
C GLY A 212 -6.23 -11.14 -20.88
N LEU A 213 -5.90 -11.40 -19.61
CA LEU A 213 -6.14 -10.41 -18.54
C LEU A 213 -5.35 -9.12 -18.78
N THR A 214 -4.06 -9.21 -19.12
CA THR A 214 -3.22 -8.03 -19.41
C THR A 214 -3.70 -7.28 -20.65
N THR A 215 -4.12 -8.01 -21.69
CA THR A 215 -4.72 -7.40 -22.89
C THR A 215 -6.02 -6.67 -22.57
N TRP A 216 -6.86 -7.24 -21.71
CA TRP A 216 -8.09 -6.63 -21.24
C TRP A 216 -7.89 -5.40 -20.36
N ILE A 217 -6.90 -5.42 -19.45
CA ILE A 217 -6.56 -4.24 -18.62
C ILE A 217 -6.17 -3.07 -19.51
N ARG A 218 -5.34 -3.31 -20.54
CA ARG A 218 -4.99 -2.27 -21.52
C ARG A 218 -6.23 -1.76 -22.26
N TYR A 219 -7.09 -2.67 -22.73
CA TYR A 219 -8.33 -2.30 -23.39
C TYR A 219 -9.25 -1.45 -22.49
N LEU A 220 -9.33 -1.74 -21.19
CA LEU A 220 -10.07 -0.91 -20.23
C LEU A 220 -9.50 0.51 -20.16
N ASP A 221 -8.17 0.65 -20.14
CA ASP A 221 -7.51 1.95 -20.10
C ASP A 221 -7.80 2.76 -21.39
N ASP A 222 -7.60 2.14 -22.56
CA ASP A 222 -7.87 2.75 -23.86
C ASP A 222 -9.37 3.11 -24.04
N PHE A 223 -10.28 2.25 -23.55
CA PHE A 223 -11.72 2.51 -23.54
C PHE A 223 -12.08 3.69 -22.64
N ASN A 224 -11.50 3.77 -21.44
CA ASN A 224 -11.75 4.83 -20.47
C ASN A 224 -11.19 6.19 -20.93
N GLU A 225 -10.10 6.20 -21.70
CA GLU A 225 -9.57 7.40 -22.34
C GLU A 225 -10.48 7.86 -23.49
N ALA A 226 -10.91 6.93 -24.36
CA ALA A 226 -11.79 7.23 -25.50
C ALA A 226 -13.24 7.57 -25.10
N ASN A 227 -13.73 7.10 -23.94
CA ASN A 227 -15.13 7.26 -23.51
C ASN A 227 -15.25 7.82 -22.07
N PRO A 228 -14.90 9.10 -21.81
CA PRO A 228 -14.83 9.64 -20.45
C PRO A 228 -16.13 9.55 -19.63
N GLU A 229 -17.29 9.68 -20.29
CA GLU A 229 -18.62 9.61 -19.67
C GLU A 229 -19.07 8.18 -19.32
N GLN A 230 -18.37 7.16 -19.82
CA GLN A 230 -18.70 5.73 -19.62
C GLN A 230 -17.60 4.99 -18.85
N LYS A 231 -16.75 5.73 -18.14
CA LYS A 231 -15.61 5.17 -17.40
C LYS A 231 -16.03 4.10 -16.40
N THR A 232 -15.25 3.02 -16.35
CA THR A 232 -15.40 1.91 -15.41
C THR A 232 -14.04 1.49 -14.85
N THR A 233 -13.99 0.64 -13.82
CA THR A 233 -12.74 0.29 -13.14
C THR A 233 -12.53 -1.22 -13.09
N LEU A 234 -11.28 -1.66 -12.86
CA LEU A 234 -10.99 -3.08 -12.66
C LEU A 234 -11.78 -3.57 -11.44
N LEU A 235 -11.76 -2.78 -10.37
CA LEU A 235 -12.51 -3.07 -9.16
C LEU A 235 -14.01 -3.27 -9.41
N SER A 236 -14.69 -2.38 -10.16
CA SER A 236 -16.14 -2.48 -10.37
C SER A 236 -16.55 -3.73 -11.14
N ILE A 237 -15.71 -4.17 -12.09
CA ILE A 237 -15.97 -5.36 -12.90
C ILE A 237 -15.70 -6.64 -12.08
N LEU A 238 -14.75 -6.61 -11.15
CA LEU A 238 -14.47 -7.73 -10.25
C LEU A 238 -15.47 -7.83 -9.08
N SER A 239 -15.86 -6.71 -8.47
CA SER A 239 -16.83 -6.71 -7.35
C SER A 239 -18.24 -7.14 -7.77
N ALA A 240 -18.59 -6.99 -9.05
CA ALA A 240 -19.80 -7.58 -9.62
C ALA A 240 -19.81 -9.13 -9.66
N ARG A 241 -18.64 -9.78 -9.49
CA ARG A 241 -18.43 -11.23 -9.71
C ARG A 241 -17.91 -11.98 -8.49
N TYR A 242 -17.14 -11.30 -7.64
CA TYR A 242 -16.49 -11.85 -6.46
C TYR A 242 -17.01 -11.12 -5.23
N SER A 243 -17.32 -11.86 -4.15
CA SER A 243 -17.52 -11.21 -2.85
C SER A 243 -16.22 -10.56 -2.38
N ASP A 244 -16.30 -9.51 -1.57
CA ASP A 244 -15.11 -8.79 -1.09
C ASP A 244 -14.08 -9.74 -0.47
N LYS A 245 -14.55 -10.67 0.38
CA LYS A 245 -13.71 -11.72 0.97
C LYS A 245 -12.96 -12.56 -0.08
N THR A 246 -13.63 -12.96 -1.16
CA THR A 246 -12.99 -13.71 -2.25
C THR A 246 -12.00 -12.84 -3.01
N LEU A 247 -12.37 -11.61 -3.37
CA LEU A 247 -11.51 -10.69 -4.10
C LEU A 247 -10.24 -10.34 -3.29
N VAL A 248 -10.40 -10.07 -2.00
CA VAL A 248 -9.29 -9.83 -1.06
C VAL A 248 -8.32 -11.00 -1.04
N ASN A 249 -8.81 -12.24 -0.88
CA ASN A 249 -7.95 -13.43 -0.90
C ASN A 249 -7.19 -13.58 -2.24
N MET A 250 -7.85 -13.33 -3.37
CA MET A 250 -7.20 -13.37 -4.68
C MET A 250 -6.13 -12.27 -4.85
N LEU A 251 -6.39 -11.06 -4.35
CA LEU A 251 -5.43 -9.95 -4.35
C LEU A 251 -4.21 -10.24 -3.46
N ILE A 252 -4.40 -10.98 -2.36
CA ILE A 252 -3.33 -11.42 -1.46
C ILE A 252 -2.38 -12.39 -2.17
N GLU A 253 -2.93 -13.43 -2.79
CA GLU A 253 -2.17 -14.40 -3.59
C GLU A 253 -1.46 -13.70 -4.76
N ALA A 254 -2.17 -12.82 -5.48
CA ALA A 254 -1.63 -12.06 -6.59
C ALA A 254 -0.53 -11.07 -6.18
N ASN A 255 -0.56 -10.49 -4.98
CA ASN A 255 0.48 -9.59 -4.51
C ASN A 255 1.78 -10.32 -4.08
N ASN A 256 1.67 -11.60 -3.68
CA ASN A 256 2.83 -12.44 -3.36
C ASN A 256 3.60 -12.92 -4.60
N VAL A 257 3.03 -12.78 -5.80
CA VAL A 257 3.65 -13.21 -7.06
C VAL A 257 4.07 -12.00 -7.89
N ARG A 258 5.36 -11.94 -8.26
CA ARG A 258 5.99 -10.77 -8.92
C ARG A 258 5.27 -10.30 -10.19
N SER A 259 4.78 -11.22 -11.01
CA SER A 259 4.10 -10.92 -12.29
C SER A 259 2.70 -10.32 -12.12
N THR A 260 2.06 -10.52 -10.97
CA THR A 260 0.66 -10.15 -10.71
C THR A 260 0.51 -9.03 -9.68
N SER A 261 1.56 -8.76 -8.89
CA SER A 261 1.57 -7.72 -7.85
C SER A 261 1.18 -6.33 -8.36
N THR A 262 1.63 -5.93 -9.55
CA THR A 262 1.25 -4.62 -10.14
C THR A 262 -0.26 -4.48 -10.37
N ILE A 263 -0.91 -5.56 -10.84
CA ILE A 263 -2.36 -5.58 -11.07
C ILE A 263 -3.10 -5.58 -9.73
N ALA A 264 -2.64 -6.38 -8.77
CA ALA A 264 -3.22 -6.44 -7.43
C ALA A 264 -3.16 -5.06 -6.73
N LYS A 265 -2.00 -4.39 -6.77
CA LYS A 265 -1.81 -3.03 -6.23
C LYS A 265 -2.71 -2.00 -6.89
N ARG A 266 -2.92 -2.08 -8.21
CA ARG A 266 -3.85 -1.20 -8.93
C ARG A 266 -5.29 -1.36 -8.42
N ILE A 267 -5.78 -2.60 -8.28
CA ILE A 267 -7.12 -2.87 -7.76
C ILE A 267 -7.25 -2.40 -6.30
N GLN A 268 -6.21 -2.57 -5.48
CA GLN A 268 -6.17 -2.04 -4.11
C GLN A 268 -6.22 -0.51 -4.08
N ALA A 269 -5.53 0.19 -4.99
CA ALA A 269 -5.60 1.65 -5.09
C ALA A 269 -6.99 2.13 -5.54
N GLU A 270 -7.63 1.44 -6.48
CA GLU A 270 -9.02 1.69 -6.88
C GLU A 270 -10.00 1.46 -5.69
N GLN A 271 -9.75 0.45 -4.86
CA GLN A 271 -10.53 0.15 -3.65
C GLN A 271 -10.40 1.23 -2.58
N THR A 272 -9.17 1.66 -2.28
CA THR A 272 -8.90 2.75 -1.34
C THR A 272 -9.58 4.05 -1.78
N ARG A 273 -9.45 4.45 -3.05
CA ARG A 273 -10.12 5.64 -3.59
C ARG A 273 -11.64 5.54 -3.43
N LEU A 274 -12.24 4.42 -3.85
CA LEU A 274 -13.68 4.20 -3.70
C LEU A 274 -14.15 4.33 -2.24
N TRP A 275 -13.37 3.85 -1.26
CA TRP A 275 -13.69 4.01 0.15
C TRP A 275 -13.52 5.46 0.65
N LEU A 276 -12.52 6.20 0.17
CA LEU A 276 -12.31 7.61 0.51
C LEU A 276 -13.40 8.51 -0.08
N ASP A 277 -13.75 8.32 -1.35
CA ASP A 277 -14.79 9.07 -2.07
C ASP A 277 -16.17 8.88 -1.42
N ASN A 278 -16.49 7.64 -1.02
CA ASN A 278 -17.74 7.30 -0.31
C ASN A 278 -17.70 7.60 1.19
N LYS A 279 -16.64 8.25 1.70
CA LYS A 279 -16.46 8.61 3.11
C LYS A 279 -16.65 7.44 4.10
N VAL A 280 -16.18 6.26 3.74
CA VAL A 280 -16.29 5.08 4.61
C VAL A 280 -15.42 5.30 5.85
N ALA A 281 -15.99 5.21 7.06
CA ALA A 281 -15.24 5.52 8.27
C ALA A 281 -14.07 4.53 8.48
N PRO A 282 -12.88 4.98 8.89
CA PRO A 282 -11.76 4.09 9.21
C PRO A 282 -12.10 3.02 10.25
N ALA A 283 -13.03 3.29 11.18
CA ALA A 283 -13.54 2.29 12.12
C ALA A 283 -14.31 1.13 11.46
N ASP A 284 -14.98 1.36 10.33
CA ASP A 284 -15.69 0.32 9.58
C ASP A 284 -14.74 -0.44 8.66
N ILE A 285 -13.75 0.23 8.07
CA ILE A 285 -12.64 -0.46 7.40
C ILE A 285 -11.87 -1.33 8.40
N PHE A 286 -11.61 -0.89 9.64
CA PHE A 286 -10.95 -1.70 10.67
C PHE A 286 -11.67 -3.03 10.97
N LYS A 287 -12.99 -2.99 11.09
CA LYS A 287 -13.85 -4.19 11.26
C LYS A 287 -13.90 -5.03 10.00
N THR A 288 -14.00 -4.39 8.83
CA THR A 288 -13.99 -5.08 7.52
C THR A 288 -12.70 -5.86 7.34
N LEU A 289 -11.56 -5.25 7.67
CA LEU A 289 -10.21 -5.81 7.69
C LEU A 289 -9.99 -6.90 8.78
N ASN A 290 -11.00 -7.22 9.61
CA ASN A 290 -10.92 -8.09 10.79
C ASN A 290 -9.83 -7.71 11.81
N LEU A 291 -9.34 -6.47 11.80
CA LEU A 291 -8.28 -6.02 12.72
C LEU A 291 -8.76 -6.01 14.18
N ASN A 292 -10.07 -5.85 14.39
CA ASN A 292 -10.74 -6.04 15.68
C ASN A 292 -10.68 -7.49 16.23
N LYS A 293 -10.26 -8.47 15.42
CA LYS A 293 -10.04 -9.87 15.83
C LYS A 293 -8.57 -10.27 15.87
N ALA A 294 -7.64 -9.36 15.52
CA ALA A 294 -6.21 -9.65 15.54
C ALA A 294 -5.64 -9.75 16.97
N GLY A 295 -6.29 -9.11 17.95
CA GLY A 295 -5.89 -9.12 19.35
C GLY A 295 -4.46 -8.61 19.54
N ASP A 296 -3.72 -9.24 20.43
CA ASP A 296 -2.35 -8.86 20.79
C ASP A 296 -1.38 -8.83 19.61
N LYS A 297 -1.67 -9.58 18.54
CA LYS A 297 -0.84 -9.70 17.32
C LYS A 297 -1.16 -8.67 16.24
N ILE A 298 -1.94 -7.63 16.54
CA ILE A 298 -2.34 -6.62 15.54
C ILE A 298 -1.13 -5.93 14.87
N PHE A 299 -0.03 -5.73 15.58
CA PHE A 299 1.20 -5.14 15.03
C PHE A 299 1.93 -6.09 14.05
N GLU A 300 1.81 -7.40 14.23
CA GLU A 300 2.31 -8.42 13.27
C GLU A 300 1.38 -8.52 12.04
N ASN A 301 0.14 -8.06 12.11
CA ASN A 301 -0.81 -8.12 11.00
C ASN A 301 -0.52 -6.97 10.01
N PRO A 302 -0.04 -7.26 8.79
CA PRO A 302 0.39 -6.20 7.88
C PRO A 302 -0.75 -5.35 7.30
N LEU A 303 -2.00 -5.81 7.38
CA LEU A 303 -3.16 -4.98 7.07
C LEU A 303 -3.32 -3.80 8.04
N PHE A 304 -2.73 -3.87 9.24
CA PHE A 304 -2.78 -2.79 10.21
C PHE A 304 -2.05 -1.54 9.72
N SER A 305 -0.91 -1.72 9.04
CA SER A 305 -0.18 -0.62 8.38
C SER A 305 -0.97 -0.02 7.21
N ALA A 306 -1.58 -0.86 6.38
CA ALA A 306 -2.45 -0.41 5.28
C ALA A 306 -3.68 0.38 5.81
N TRP A 307 -4.27 -0.08 6.92
CA TRP A 307 -5.38 0.60 7.58
C TRP A 307 -4.97 1.95 8.20
N ILE A 308 -3.78 2.02 8.80
CA ILE A 308 -3.23 3.27 9.33
C ILE A 308 -3.07 4.30 8.20
N ASN A 309 -2.49 3.92 7.06
CA ASN A 309 -2.37 4.82 5.91
C ASN A 309 -3.74 5.27 5.39
N TYR A 310 -4.72 4.35 5.33
CA TYR A 310 -6.10 4.70 4.98
C TYR A 310 -6.73 5.72 5.95
N ALA A 311 -6.47 5.58 7.26
CA ALA A 311 -6.96 6.51 8.27
C ALA A 311 -6.30 7.90 8.17
N ASP A 312 -5.02 7.96 7.80
CA ASP A 312 -4.30 9.20 7.50
C ASP A 312 -4.86 9.88 6.22
N ASP A 313 -4.99 9.15 5.11
CA ASP A 313 -5.58 9.64 3.85
C ASP A 313 -7.01 10.15 4.07
N PHE A 314 -7.81 9.41 4.85
CA PHE A 314 -9.18 9.81 5.21
C PHE A 314 -9.19 11.12 6.01
N HIS A 315 -8.29 11.28 6.98
CA HIS A 315 -8.20 12.50 7.79
C HIS A 315 -7.75 13.71 6.95
N LEU A 316 -6.84 13.52 6.00
CA LEU A 316 -6.41 14.57 5.07
C LEU A 316 -7.54 15.04 4.14
N MET A 317 -8.38 14.11 3.66
CA MET A 317 -9.50 14.43 2.76
C MET A 317 -10.76 14.93 3.50
N HIS A 318 -11.00 14.47 4.73
CA HIS A 318 -12.19 14.77 5.54
C HIS A 318 -11.76 15.38 6.89
N SER A 319 -11.24 16.61 6.78
CA SER A 319 -10.56 17.36 7.85
C SER A 319 -11.44 17.82 9.01
N ASP A 320 -12.74 17.55 8.96
CA ASP A 320 -13.68 17.71 10.08
C ASP A 320 -13.59 16.57 11.10
N THR A 321 -12.91 15.46 10.78
CA THR A 321 -12.75 14.31 11.66
C THR A 321 -11.48 14.37 12.51
N GLN A 322 -11.63 14.55 13.83
CA GLN A 322 -10.49 14.50 14.76
C GLN A 322 -9.90 13.08 14.84
N LEU A 323 -8.61 12.94 14.50
CA LEU A 323 -7.78 11.74 14.68
C LEU A 323 -8.48 10.41 14.33
N ALA A 324 -8.45 9.94 13.08
CA ALA A 324 -9.15 8.71 12.70
C ALA A 324 -8.65 7.41 13.42
N THR A 325 -7.34 7.32 13.66
CA THR A 325 -6.66 6.08 14.10
C THR A 325 -6.91 5.76 15.58
N MET A 326 -6.68 6.72 16.47
CA MET A 326 -6.68 6.49 17.93
C MET A 326 -8.06 6.17 18.52
N PRO A 327 -9.15 6.88 18.22
CA PRO A 327 -10.51 6.53 18.66
C PRO A 327 -10.90 5.12 18.23
N THR A 328 -10.57 4.73 16.99
CA THR A 328 -10.82 3.37 16.50
C THR A 328 -10.11 2.34 17.38
N LEU A 329 -8.81 2.52 17.65
CA LEU A 329 -8.06 1.58 18.47
C LEU A 329 -8.51 1.55 19.93
N LEU A 330 -8.84 2.71 20.51
CA LEU A 330 -9.29 2.83 21.90
C LEU A 330 -10.68 2.21 22.13
N THR A 331 -11.51 2.02 21.09
CA THR A 331 -12.75 1.23 21.21
C THR A 331 -12.51 -0.28 21.40
N HIS A 332 -11.32 -0.78 21.05
CA HIS A 332 -10.97 -2.19 21.11
C HIS A 332 -9.87 -2.51 22.14
N TYR A 333 -8.98 -1.57 22.42
CA TYR A 333 -7.86 -1.71 23.35
C TYR A 333 -7.79 -0.47 24.24
N ASN A 334 -8.11 -0.61 25.54
CA ASN A 334 -7.90 0.49 26.49
C ASN A 334 -6.43 0.91 26.54
N ASP A 335 -6.16 2.15 26.94
CA ASP A 335 -4.84 2.77 26.90
C ASP A 335 -3.72 1.92 27.52
N ARG A 336 -4.01 1.24 28.65
CA ARG A 336 -3.07 0.35 29.34
C ARG A 336 -2.76 -0.90 28.53
N LYS A 337 -3.78 -1.52 27.93
CA LYS A 337 -3.61 -2.70 27.07
C LYS A 337 -2.88 -2.33 25.78
N LEU A 338 -3.27 -1.23 25.13
CA LEU A 338 -2.62 -0.72 23.93
C LEU A 338 -1.15 -0.36 24.20
N SER A 339 -0.84 0.32 25.31
CA SER A 339 0.54 0.61 25.74
C SER A 339 1.37 -0.66 25.93
N SER A 340 0.78 -1.73 26.50
CA SER A 340 1.45 -3.02 26.67
C SER A 340 1.76 -3.70 25.33
N MET A 341 0.82 -3.67 24.39
CA MET A 341 0.99 -4.22 23.05
C MET A 341 2.04 -3.43 22.24
N ILE A 342 2.04 -2.10 22.36
CA ILE A 342 3.07 -1.22 21.78
C ILE A 342 4.45 -1.61 22.32
N MET A 343 4.62 -1.75 23.64
CA MET A 343 5.92 -2.11 24.21
C MET A 343 6.42 -3.46 23.70
N ALA A 344 5.56 -4.49 23.61
CA ALA A 344 5.93 -5.77 23.01
C ALA A 344 6.32 -5.64 21.52
N ALA A 345 5.63 -4.79 20.76
CA ALA A 345 5.90 -4.56 19.34
C ALA A 345 7.13 -3.67 19.06
N VAL A 346 7.61 -2.90 20.04
CA VAL A 346 8.88 -2.13 19.94
C VAL A 346 10.11 -3.04 20.01
N GLU A 347 10.04 -4.14 20.76
CA GLU A 347 11.14 -5.12 20.89
C GLU A 347 11.32 -6.00 19.63
N ILE A 348 10.32 -6.05 18.75
CA ILE A 348 10.37 -6.85 17.51
C ILE A 348 10.78 -5.93 16.34
N PRO A 349 11.94 -6.16 15.68
CA PRO A 349 12.47 -5.25 14.67
C PRO A 349 11.53 -4.95 13.50
N SER A 350 10.72 -5.92 13.06
CA SER A 350 9.77 -5.76 11.95
C SER A 350 8.54 -4.91 12.29
N THR A 351 8.19 -4.76 13.56
CA THR A 351 7.01 -3.98 14.00
C THR A 351 7.38 -2.69 14.72
N LYS A 352 8.65 -2.50 15.09
CA LYS A 352 9.15 -1.38 15.90
C LYS A 352 8.72 -0.01 15.38
N THR A 353 8.99 0.31 14.11
CA THR A 353 8.67 1.62 13.52
C THR A 353 7.17 1.93 13.59
N LEU A 354 6.32 0.92 13.35
CA LEU A 354 4.87 1.06 13.43
C LEU A 354 4.40 1.26 14.89
N ALA A 355 5.01 0.53 15.83
CA ALA A 355 4.73 0.67 17.25
C ALA A 355 5.16 2.05 17.81
N GLU A 356 6.30 2.59 17.38
CA GLU A 356 6.77 3.94 17.74
C GLU A 356 5.87 5.04 17.16
N ARG A 357 5.39 4.87 15.92
CA ARG A 357 4.36 5.75 15.31
C ARG A 357 3.08 5.76 16.15
N VAL A 358 2.55 4.57 16.49
CA VAL A 358 1.32 4.41 17.30
C VAL A 358 1.52 4.92 18.75
N GLN A 359 2.71 4.76 19.34
CA GLN A 359 3.06 5.35 20.64
C GLN A 359 2.96 6.88 20.61
N SER A 360 3.45 7.50 19.53
CA SER A 360 3.43 8.96 19.35
C SER A 360 2.00 9.50 19.20
N GLU A 361 1.13 8.78 18.50
CA GLU A 361 -0.31 9.13 18.40
C GLU A 361 -1.05 8.96 19.73
N LEU A 362 -0.74 7.91 20.50
CA LEU A 362 -1.36 7.71 21.81
C LEU A 362 -0.98 8.83 22.78
N GLN A 363 0.28 9.27 22.77
CA GLN A 363 0.75 10.43 23.54
C GLN A 363 0.07 11.75 23.12
N ARG A 364 -0.12 11.98 21.81
CA ARG A 364 -0.92 13.10 21.29
C ARG A 364 -2.37 13.04 21.77
N THR A 365 -2.94 11.83 21.86
CA THR A 365 -4.32 11.60 22.30
C THR A 365 -4.52 11.85 23.79
N TRP A 366 -3.53 11.47 24.63
CA TRP A 366 -3.50 11.88 26.05
C TRP A 366 -3.45 13.40 26.19
N LEU A 367 -2.56 14.06 25.44
CA LEU A 367 -2.43 15.51 25.47
C LEU A 367 -3.70 16.23 25.00
N PHE A 368 -4.36 15.73 23.96
CA PHE A 368 -5.61 16.28 23.43
C PHE A 368 -6.79 16.13 24.41
N ARG A 369 -6.89 14.98 25.10
CA ARG A 369 -7.82 14.77 26.22
C ARG A 369 -7.51 15.64 27.45
N ARG A 370 -6.35 16.28 27.47
CA ARG A 370 -5.77 17.02 28.61
C ARG A 370 -5.39 16.12 29.78
N ASP A 371 -5.14 14.83 29.52
CA ASP A 371 -4.63 13.89 30.52
C ASP A 371 -3.25 14.38 30.97
N THR A 372 -3.11 14.79 32.23
CA THR A 372 -1.82 15.16 32.78
C THR A 372 -0.93 13.92 32.91
N PRO A 373 0.39 14.06 33.08
CA PRO A 373 1.22 12.89 33.37
C PRO A 373 0.80 12.16 34.65
N ASP A 374 0.10 12.82 35.58
CA ASP A 374 -0.45 12.17 36.78
C ASP A 374 -1.65 11.27 36.44
N ASP A 375 -2.57 11.77 35.60
CA ASP A 375 -3.70 10.98 35.08
C ASP A 375 -3.20 9.75 34.32
N VAL A 376 -2.17 9.91 33.48
CA VAL A 376 -1.54 8.80 32.75
C VAL A 376 -0.83 7.81 33.70
N PHE A 377 -0.26 8.27 34.82
CA PHE A 377 0.32 7.38 35.84
C PHE A 377 -0.74 6.45 36.46
N HIS A 378 -1.93 7.00 36.74
CA HIS A 378 -3.07 6.25 37.25
C HIS A 378 -3.69 5.32 36.19
N LEU A 379 -3.89 5.82 34.98
CA LEU A 379 -4.44 5.08 33.83
C LEU A 379 -3.58 3.86 33.45
N LEU A 380 -2.25 3.98 33.49
CA LEU A 380 -1.33 2.85 33.26
C LEU A 380 -1.21 1.91 34.48
N LYS A 381 -1.80 2.28 35.64
CA LYS A 381 -1.76 1.56 36.93
C LYS A 381 -0.33 1.35 37.44
N LEU A 382 0.45 2.43 37.49
CA LEU A 382 1.87 2.38 37.86
C LEU A 382 2.14 2.40 39.37
N ARG A 383 1.15 2.78 40.21
CA ARG A 383 1.29 2.75 41.67
C ARG A 383 1.35 1.31 42.20
N THR A 384 2.55 0.74 42.25
CA THR A 384 2.81 -0.66 42.68
C THR A 384 4.10 -0.73 43.50
N ASN A 385 4.27 -1.79 44.28
CA ASN A 385 5.52 -2.04 45.03
C ASN A 385 6.75 -2.34 44.14
N LYS A 386 6.53 -2.60 42.83
CA LYS A 386 7.54 -2.97 41.84
C LYS A 386 7.51 -2.03 40.63
N LEU A 387 7.42 -0.71 40.88
CA LEU A 387 7.36 0.33 39.85
C LEU A 387 8.45 0.18 38.77
N LEU A 388 9.68 -0.08 39.20
CA LEU A 388 10.87 -0.11 38.35
C LEU A 388 10.97 -1.39 37.49
N GLU A 389 10.20 -2.42 37.85
CA GLU A 389 10.03 -3.64 37.05
C GLU A 389 8.80 -3.55 36.11
N ASN A 390 7.99 -2.50 36.22
CA ASN A 390 6.76 -2.37 35.45
C ASN A 390 7.07 -1.96 33.99
N PRO A 391 6.73 -2.79 32.98
CA PRO A 391 7.06 -2.51 31.58
C PRO A 391 6.34 -1.28 31.01
N LEU A 392 5.35 -0.73 31.72
CA LEU A 392 4.67 0.51 31.34
C LEU A 392 5.28 1.77 31.97
N PHE A 393 6.22 1.65 32.91
CA PHE A 393 6.90 2.81 33.49
C PHE A 393 7.68 3.62 32.43
N PRO A 394 8.41 3.00 31.48
CA PRO A 394 9.02 3.71 30.34
C PRO A 394 8.01 4.45 29.44
N VAL A 395 6.77 3.97 29.35
CA VAL A 395 5.71 4.64 28.56
C VAL A 395 5.32 5.96 29.24
N TRP A 396 5.19 5.95 30.57
CA TRP A 396 4.90 7.14 31.36
C TRP A 396 6.06 8.14 31.37
N THR A 397 7.31 7.71 31.57
CA THR A 397 8.46 8.65 31.54
C THR A 397 8.63 9.31 30.18
N LYS A 398 8.40 8.57 29.08
CA LYS A 398 8.31 9.14 27.73
C LYS A 398 7.18 10.18 27.61
N TYR A 399 6.00 9.91 28.17
CA TYR A 399 4.91 10.88 28.14
C TYR A 399 5.21 12.14 28.98
N VAL A 400 5.82 12.00 30.16
CA VAL A 400 6.31 13.13 30.96
C VAL A 400 7.28 14.00 30.15
N ALA A 401 8.23 13.39 29.45
CA ALA A 401 9.19 14.10 28.60
C ALA A 401 8.49 14.83 27.44
N TYR A 402 7.54 14.16 26.77
CA TYR A 402 6.72 14.75 25.71
C TYR A 402 5.88 15.94 26.22
N TYR A 403 5.18 15.77 27.34
CA TYR A 403 4.41 16.84 28.01
C TYR A 403 5.30 18.02 28.40
N ASN A 404 6.51 17.77 28.91
CA ASN A 404 7.47 18.82 29.30
C ASN A 404 8.21 19.49 28.13
N SER A 405 8.09 18.95 26.92
CA SER A 405 8.55 19.59 25.69
C SER A 405 7.50 20.54 25.08
N MET A 406 6.24 20.48 25.54
CA MET A 406 5.21 21.45 25.18
C MET A 406 5.45 22.80 25.87
N ASN A 407 4.97 23.88 25.24
CA ASN A 407 5.11 25.26 25.73
C ASN A 407 4.16 25.59 26.89
N PHE A 408 4.04 24.70 27.88
CA PHE A 408 3.30 24.97 29.11
C PHE A 408 4.11 25.87 30.05
N LYS A 409 3.40 26.76 30.77
CA LYS A 409 4.01 27.71 31.74
C LYS A 409 4.77 27.01 32.87
N THR A 410 4.39 25.78 33.19
CA THR A 410 4.96 24.99 34.29
C THR A 410 5.28 23.60 33.78
N LYS A 411 6.53 23.15 33.95
CA LYS A 411 6.94 21.77 33.66
C LYS A 411 6.50 20.84 34.78
N TYR A 412 6.10 19.64 34.42
CA TYR A 412 5.75 18.55 35.31
C TYR A 412 6.98 18.02 36.07
N ASP A 413 6.91 18.01 37.39
CA ASP A 413 7.96 17.52 38.29
C ASP A 413 7.73 16.03 38.61
N LEU A 414 8.32 15.16 37.80
CA LEU A 414 8.12 13.71 37.89
C LEU A 414 8.60 13.13 39.23
N ILE A 415 9.65 13.72 39.80
CA ILE A 415 10.18 13.28 41.08
C ILE A 415 9.25 13.73 42.21
N ALA A 416 8.68 14.94 42.18
CA ALA A 416 7.67 15.33 43.18
C ALA A 416 6.50 14.34 43.24
N THR A 417 6.02 13.88 42.08
CA THR A 417 4.95 12.86 41.99
C THR A 417 5.38 11.53 42.60
N LEU A 418 6.56 11.01 42.24
CA LEU A 418 7.05 9.74 42.80
C LEU A 418 7.33 9.85 44.31
N THR A 419 8.00 10.92 44.75
CA THR A 419 8.18 11.25 46.17
C THR A 419 6.84 11.26 46.92
N TYR A 420 5.78 11.87 46.36
CA TYR A 420 4.45 11.85 46.96
C TYR A 420 3.84 10.44 47.03
N TYR A 421 3.85 9.67 45.93
CA TYR A 421 3.22 8.35 45.90
C TYR A 421 3.93 7.26 46.70
N TYR A 422 5.24 7.40 46.92
CA TYR A 422 6.07 6.44 47.63
C TYR A 422 6.45 6.86 49.06
N GLY A 423 5.68 7.77 49.68
CA GLY A 423 5.74 8.03 51.12
C GLY A 423 6.72 9.12 51.57
N GLY A 424 7.04 10.06 50.69
CA GLY A 424 7.99 11.14 50.94
C GLY A 424 9.42 10.78 50.54
N ASP A 425 10.33 11.76 50.64
CA ASP A 425 11.69 11.63 50.11
C ASP A 425 12.46 10.47 50.76
N ARG A 426 12.32 10.25 52.08
CA ARG A 426 12.93 9.09 52.78
C ARG A 426 12.54 7.75 52.19
N GLU A 427 11.24 7.46 52.08
CA GLU A 427 10.76 6.14 51.68
C GLU A 427 10.94 5.91 50.16
N PHE A 428 10.83 6.96 49.35
CA PHE A 428 11.21 6.91 47.94
C PHE A 428 12.73 6.67 47.77
N THR A 429 13.60 7.36 48.51
CA THR A 429 15.05 7.12 48.48
C THR A 429 15.40 5.69 48.91
N LYS A 430 14.75 5.15 49.96
CA LYS A 430 14.92 3.73 50.35
C LYS A 430 14.52 2.77 49.24
N MET A 431 13.38 3.01 48.57
CA MET A 431 12.94 2.20 47.43
C MET A 431 13.98 2.20 46.30
N LEU A 432 14.52 3.37 45.95
CA LEU A 432 15.59 3.49 44.97
C LEU A 432 16.86 2.76 45.43
N MET A 433 17.27 2.91 46.69
CA MET A 433 18.47 2.25 47.25
C MET A 433 18.35 0.73 47.37
N ALA A 434 17.13 0.19 47.48
CA ALA A 434 16.88 -1.24 47.33
C ALA A 434 17.04 -1.66 45.85
N ALA A 435 16.41 -0.94 44.93
CA ALA A 435 16.48 -1.22 43.50
C ALA A 435 17.88 -1.02 42.87
N VAL A 436 18.74 -0.18 43.45
CA VAL A 436 20.16 -0.09 43.08
C VAL A 436 20.91 -1.41 43.31
N LYS A 437 20.47 -2.27 44.24
CA LYS A 437 21.11 -3.57 44.51
C LYS A 437 20.71 -4.66 43.50
N GLU A 438 19.55 -4.51 42.85
CA GLU A 438 19.01 -5.49 41.92
C GLU A 438 19.51 -5.22 40.49
N PRO A 439 20.18 -6.18 39.81
CA PRO A 439 20.80 -5.93 38.50
C PRO A 439 19.84 -5.37 37.44
N ASN A 440 18.58 -5.83 37.45
CA ASN A 440 17.57 -5.45 36.45
C ASN A 440 17.02 -4.03 36.64
N THR A 441 17.11 -3.46 37.85
CA THR A 441 16.57 -2.11 38.14
C THR A 441 17.66 -1.09 38.50
N ASN A 442 18.91 -1.54 38.71
CA ASN A 442 20.05 -0.72 39.11
C ASN A 442 20.21 0.58 38.29
N LYS A 443 20.24 0.48 36.96
CA LYS A 443 20.43 1.64 36.07
C LYS A 443 19.33 2.68 36.26
N LEU A 444 18.07 2.24 36.16
CA LEU A 444 16.90 3.11 36.27
C LEU A 444 16.76 3.72 37.68
N ALA A 445 17.07 2.95 38.71
CA ALA A 445 17.07 3.42 40.10
C ALA A 445 18.15 4.49 40.35
N THR A 446 19.32 4.34 39.72
CA THR A 446 20.40 5.33 39.74
C THR A 446 20.00 6.61 39.00
N GLU A 447 19.43 6.50 37.79
CA GLU A 447 18.93 7.65 37.02
C GLU A 447 17.85 8.45 37.79
N LEU A 448 16.93 7.76 38.48
CA LEU A 448 15.93 8.41 39.33
C LEU A 448 16.52 9.04 40.60
N GLN A 449 17.56 8.43 41.19
CA GLN A 449 18.27 9.03 42.32
C GLN A 449 19.01 10.31 41.90
N ASP A 450 19.61 10.32 40.72
CA ASP A 450 20.30 11.49 40.17
C ASP A 450 19.32 12.62 39.89
N LEU A 451 18.13 12.31 39.36
CA LEU A 451 17.02 13.25 39.23
C LEU A 451 16.48 13.73 40.59
N GLN A 452 16.46 12.89 41.62
CA GLN A 452 16.07 13.30 42.98
C GLN A 452 17.06 14.31 43.58
N ILE A 453 18.36 14.05 43.44
CA ILE A 453 19.44 14.95 43.85
C ILE A 453 19.35 16.28 43.07
N ALA A 454 19.24 16.21 41.73
CA ALA A 454 19.12 17.40 40.88
C ALA A 454 17.87 18.24 41.22
N ARG A 455 16.75 17.60 41.59
CA ARG A 455 15.57 18.30 42.09
C ARG A 455 15.87 19.06 43.37
N TRP A 456 16.46 18.43 44.39
CA TRP A 456 16.76 19.11 45.66
C TRP A 456 17.69 20.32 45.45
N ILE A 457 18.70 20.18 44.59
CA ILE A 457 19.60 21.26 44.17
C ILE A 457 18.81 22.40 43.49
N SER A 458 17.95 22.09 42.50
CA SER A 458 17.16 23.10 41.79
C SER A 458 16.18 23.88 42.68
N LYS A 459 15.73 23.26 43.78
CA LYS A 459 14.87 23.87 44.79
C LYS A 459 15.66 24.65 45.86
N LYS A 460 17.00 24.64 45.80
CA LYS A 460 17.90 25.28 46.77
C LYS A 460 17.64 24.86 48.22
N TYR A 461 17.29 23.59 48.43
CA TYR A 461 17.24 23.07 49.80
C TYR A 461 18.65 23.09 50.40
N SER A 462 18.79 23.30 51.70
CA SER A 462 20.08 23.22 52.37
C SER A 462 20.43 21.76 52.72
N PRO A 463 21.70 21.43 52.98
CA PRO A 463 22.09 20.14 53.57
C PRO A 463 21.29 19.76 54.82
N ALA A 464 20.96 20.73 55.69
CA ALA A 464 20.11 20.48 56.85
C ALA A 464 18.69 20.05 56.47
N GLN A 465 18.07 20.70 55.48
CA GLN A 465 16.72 20.33 55.00
C GLN A 465 16.70 18.93 54.38
N VAL A 466 17.65 18.59 53.51
CA VAL A 466 17.72 17.26 52.89
C VAL A 466 18.05 16.17 53.91
N SER A 467 18.88 16.48 54.91
CA SER A 467 19.11 15.58 56.06
C SER A 467 17.79 15.30 56.82
N THR A 468 16.95 16.33 57.05
CA THR A 468 15.62 16.15 57.65
C THR A 468 14.67 15.33 56.76
N PHE A 469 14.69 15.53 55.44
CA PHE A 469 13.86 14.78 54.50
C PHE A 469 14.18 13.28 54.47
N LEU A 470 15.46 12.94 54.65
CA LEU A 470 15.97 11.57 54.58
C LEU A 470 16.02 10.84 55.93
N GLY A 471 16.15 11.59 57.03
CA GLY A 471 16.30 11.06 58.38
C GLY A 471 17.65 10.34 58.61
N ALA A 472 17.84 9.89 59.84
CA ALA A 472 19.01 9.10 60.25
C ALA A 472 18.86 7.63 59.82
N ASP A 473 18.97 7.37 58.52
CA ASP A 473 18.78 6.04 57.91
C ASP A 473 20.01 5.64 57.09
N ASP A 474 20.53 4.43 57.30
CA ASP A 474 21.76 3.97 56.63
C ASP A 474 21.61 3.89 55.11
N ALA A 475 20.41 3.56 54.60
CA ALA A 475 20.16 3.54 53.15
C ALA A 475 20.31 4.95 52.54
N SER A 476 19.90 5.99 53.28
CA SER A 476 19.99 7.39 52.85
C SER A 476 21.40 7.98 52.89
N ARG A 477 22.35 7.35 53.61
CA ARG A 477 23.70 7.89 53.85
C ARG A 477 24.50 8.12 52.56
N ILE A 478 24.37 7.25 51.57
CA ILE A 478 25.04 7.36 50.28
C ILE A 478 24.45 8.52 49.44
N PRO A 479 23.14 8.55 49.11
CA PRO A 479 22.56 9.66 48.37
C PRO A 479 22.72 11.02 49.07
N TYR A 480 22.67 11.08 50.41
CA TYR A 480 22.95 12.32 51.14
C TYR A 480 24.39 12.82 50.91
N LYS A 481 25.40 11.95 50.98
CA LYS A 481 26.79 12.32 50.66
C LYS A 481 26.95 12.81 49.22
N ARG A 482 26.33 12.13 48.26
CA ARG A 482 26.32 12.55 46.84
C ARG A 482 25.73 13.95 46.70
N TYR A 483 24.57 14.18 47.30
CA TYR A 483 23.89 15.48 47.32
C TYR A 483 24.75 16.60 47.92
N VAL A 484 25.36 16.40 49.10
CA VAL A 484 26.22 17.42 49.73
C VAL A 484 27.42 17.77 48.87
N ALA A 485 28.04 16.77 48.22
CA ALA A 485 29.14 17.02 47.28
C ALA A 485 28.69 17.83 46.05
N THR A 486 27.48 17.56 45.51
CA THR A 486 26.90 18.36 44.42
C THR A 486 26.52 19.77 44.86
N TYR A 487 25.98 19.93 46.07
CA TYR A 487 25.58 21.23 46.63
C TYR A 487 26.78 22.17 46.77
N ASN A 488 27.84 21.71 47.45
CA ASN A 488 29.08 22.47 47.65
C ASN A 488 29.88 22.70 46.35
N GLY A 489 29.50 22.03 45.25
CA GLY A 489 30.07 22.26 43.92
C GLY A 489 29.32 23.29 43.08
N GLN A 490 28.16 23.76 43.53
CA GLN A 490 27.34 24.77 42.85
C GLN A 490 27.12 26.05 43.67
N TYR A 491 27.27 25.98 44.99
CA TYR A 491 27.09 27.06 45.96
C TYR A 491 28.24 27.07 46.98
#